data_AF-A0A5X7XDF2-F1
#
_entry.id   AF-A0A5X7XDF2-F1
#
_cell.length_a   1.000
_cell.length_b   1.000
_cell.length_c   1.000
_cell.angle_alpha   90.00
_cell.angle_beta   90.00
_cell.angle_gamma   90.00
#
_symmetry.space_group_name_H-M   'P 1'
#
loop_
_entity.id
_entity.type
_entity.pdbx_description
1 polymer ?
#
loop_
_entity_poly.entity_id
_entity_poly.type
_entity_poly.pdbx_seq_one_letter_code
_entity_poly.pdbx_strand_id
1 'polypeptide(L)'
;TIVLGGDVRLTSEALKLALAKGLQDAGVDVLDIGMSGTEEIYFATFHLGVDGGIEVTASHNPMDYNGMKLVREGARPISGDTGLRDVQRLAEAGDFPPVNEAARGSYRQISLRDAYIDHLLGYISVNNLTPLKLVFNAGNGAAGP
;
A
#
# COMPACT_ATOMS: atom_id res chain seq x y z
N THR A 1 -11.12 -6.90 2.92
CA THR A 1 -10.70 -5.52 2.62
C THR A 1 -9.20 -5.44 2.43
N ILE A 2 -8.73 -4.69 1.43
CA ILE A 2 -7.31 -4.45 1.15
C ILE A 2 -7.04 -2.94 1.14
N VAL A 3 -5.92 -2.54 1.76
CA VAL A 3 -5.43 -1.16 1.66
C VAL A 3 -4.51 -1.02 0.44
N LEU A 4 -4.65 0.06 -0.31
CA LEU A 4 -3.79 0.40 -1.44
C LEU A 4 -3.09 1.75 -1.24
N GLY A 5 -1.90 1.85 -1.79
CA GLY A 5 -1.15 3.10 -1.91
C GLY A 5 -0.19 3.02 -3.06
N GLY A 6 0.45 4.14 -3.37
CA GLY A 6 1.48 4.16 -4.40
C GLY A 6 2.47 5.29 -4.21
N ASP A 7 3.65 5.11 -4.78
CA ASP A 7 4.69 6.12 -4.74
C ASP A 7 4.43 7.26 -5.74
N VAL A 8 5.37 8.20 -5.78
CA VAL A 8 5.34 9.42 -6.61
C VAL A 8 5.44 9.20 -8.13
N ARG A 9 5.61 7.96 -8.62
CA ARG A 9 5.83 7.72 -10.06
C ARG A 9 4.58 8.06 -10.84
N LEU A 10 4.77 8.63 -12.04
CA LEU A 10 3.67 8.99 -12.94
C LEU A 10 2.79 7.80 -13.32
N THR A 11 3.34 6.58 -13.29
CA THR A 11 2.62 5.34 -13.59
C THR A 11 1.89 4.75 -12.39
N SER A 12 2.22 5.16 -11.15
CA SER A 12 1.69 4.53 -9.93
C SER A 12 0.18 4.74 -9.78
N GLU A 13 -0.33 5.93 -10.04
CA GLU A 13 -1.78 6.21 -9.92
C GLU A 13 -2.61 5.33 -10.87
N ALA A 14 -2.24 5.27 -12.15
CA ALA A 14 -2.97 4.46 -13.12
C ALA A 14 -2.90 2.96 -12.79
N LEU A 15 -1.74 2.46 -12.35
CA LEU A 15 -1.57 1.06 -11.93
C LEU A 15 -2.36 0.74 -10.66
N LYS A 16 -2.36 1.64 -9.69
CA LYS A 16 -3.12 1.50 -8.43
C LYS A 16 -4.63 1.47 -8.69
N LEU A 17 -5.15 2.33 -9.57
CA LEU A 17 -6.59 2.33 -9.91
C LEU A 17 -6.99 1.07 -10.70
N ALA A 18 -6.13 0.58 -11.60
CA ALA A 18 -6.36 -0.69 -12.29
C ALA A 18 -6.37 -1.88 -11.32
N LEU A 19 -5.44 -1.91 -10.37
CA LEU A 19 -5.38 -2.89 -9.28
C LEU A 19 -6.63 -2.83 -8.40
N ALA A 20 -7.04 -1.63 -7.99
CA ALA A 20 -8.26 -1.41 -7.22
C ALA A 20 -9.49 -1.99 -7.94
N LYS A 21 -9.62 -1.72 -9.23
CA LYS A 21 -10.71 -2.25 -10.04
C LYS A 21 -10.72 -3.79 -10.03
N GLY A 22 -9.57 -4.43 -10.27
CA GLY A 22 -9.47 -5.89 -10.24
C GLY A 22 -9.84 -6.51 -8.89
N LEU A 23 -9.43 -5.87 -7.79
CA LEU A 23 -9.83 -6.28 -6.43
C LEU A 23 -11.35 -6.14 -6.21
N GLN A 24 -11.93 -5.01 -6.59
CA GLN A 24 -13.37 -4.78 -6.47
C GLN A 24 -14.18 -5.78 -7.30
N ASP A 25 -13.74 -6.06 -8.53
CA ASP A 25 -14.38 -7.01 -9.44
C ASP A 25 -14.38 -8.44 -8.85
N ALA A 26 -13.41 -8.76 -7.97
CA ALA A 26 -13.35 -9.99 -7.18
C ALA A 26 -14.10 -9.91 -5.82
N GLY A 27 -14.85 -8.83 -5.56
CA GLY A 27 -15.63 -8.64 -4.34
C GLY A 27 -14.85 -8.10 -3.14
N VAL A 28 -13.64 -7.57 -3.36
CA VAL A 28 -12.79 -7.03 -2.29
C VAL A 28 -13.01 -5.52 -2.12
N ASP A 29 -13.33 -5.11 -0.90
CA ASP A 29 -13.34 -3.69 -0.53
C ASP A 29 -11.93 -3.11 -0.53
N VAL A 30 -11.77 -1.93 -1.14
CA VAL A 30 -10.51 -1.22 -1.30
C VAL A 30 -10.51 0.08 -0.50
N LEU A 31 -9.48 0.25 0.32
CA LEU A 31 -9.18 1.49 1.02
C LEU A 31 -7.90 2.10 0.42
N ASP A 32 -8.04 3.16 -0.37
CA ASP A 32 -6.89 3.86 -0.96
C ASP A 32 -6.38 4.95 0.00
N ILE A 33 -5.11 4.87 0.41
CA ILE A 33 -4.44 5.89 1.24
C ILE A 33 -3.71 6.96 0.40
N GLY A 34 -3.84 6.90 -0.93
CA GLY A 34 -3.32 7.89 -1.85
C GLY A 34 -1.85 7.66 -2.21
N MET A 35 -1.09 8.76 -2.23
CA MET A 35 0.36 8.71 -2.40
C MET A 35 1.01 8.49 -1.04
N SER A 36 1.74 7.39 -0.89
CA SER A 36 2.21 6.91 0.40
C SER A 36 3.58 6.26 0.32
N GLY A 37 4.27 6.15 1.45
CA GLY A 37 5.41 5.26 1.60
C GLY A 37 5.00 3.80 1.79
N THR A 38 5.92 2.86 1.54
CA THR A 38 5.68 1.43 1.80
C THR A 38 5.35 1.19 3.28
N GLU A 39 5.99 1.91 4.18
CA GLU A 39 5.79 1.87 5.62
C GLU A 39 4.38 2.31 6.05
N GLU A 40 3.76 3.27 5.35
CA GLU A 40 2.38 3.69 5.60
C GLU A 40 1.40 2.57 5.24
N ILE A 41 1.68 1.75 4.21
CA ILE A 41 0.87 0.57 3.88
C ILE A 41 0.97 -0.51 4.96
N TYR A 42 2.17 -0.76 5.47
CA TYR A 42 2.36 -1.72 6.57
C TYR A 42 1.60 -1.24 7.80
N PHE A 43 1.76 0.03 8.17
CA PHE A 43 1.03 0.66 9.26
C PHE A 43 -0.48 0.53 9.08
N ALA A 44 -1.02 1.00 7.95
CA ALA A 44 -2.45 0.97 7.68
C ALA A 44 -3.02 -0.46 7.76
N THR A 45 -2.27 -1.46 7.27
CA THR A 45 -2.70 -2.85 7.27
C THR A 45 -2.96 -3.36 8.69
N PHE A 46 -1.99 -3.22 9.61
CA PHE A 46 -2.19 -3.69 10.97
C PHE A 46 -3.06 -2.74 11.81
N HIS A 47 -2.99 -1.43 11.56
CA HIS A 47 -3.74 -0.42 12.30
C HIS A 47 -5.24 -0.56 12.08
N LEU A 48 -5.66 -0.82 10.84
CA LEU A 48 -7.06 -1.06 10.49
C LEU A 48 -7.51 -2.51 10.70
N GLY A 49 -6.57 -3.44 10.93
CA GLY A 49 -6.88 -4.87 11.05
C GLY A 49 -7.45 -5.48 9.78
N VAL A 50 -7.02 -5.01 8.60
CA VAL A 50 -7.48 -5.49 7.29
C VAL A 50 -6.70 -6.75 6.84
N ASP A 51 -7.20 -7.41 5.80
CA ASP A 51 -6.67 -8.68 5.30
C ASP A 51 -5.31 -8.54 4.61
N GLY A 52 -4.93 -7.34 4.21
CA GLY A 52 -3.67 -7.07 3.53
C GLY A 52 -3.55 -5.65 3.00
N GLY A 53 -2.39 -5.40 2.40
CA GLY A 53 -2.01 -4.11 1.85
C GLY A 53 -1.15 -4.28 0.61
N ILE A 54 -1.28 -3.38 -0.36
CA ILE A 54 -0.45 -3.37 -1.56
C ILE A 54 0.06 -1.96 -1.81
N GLU A 55 1.38 -1.85 -1.90
CA GLU A 55 2.08 -0.63 -2.28
C GLU A 55 2.49 -0.73 -3.75
N VAL A 56 2.04 0.21 -4.58
CA VAL A 56 2.45 0.33 -5.98
C VAL A 56 3.73 1.17 -6.05
N THR A 57 4.87 0.50 -6.20
CA THR A 57 6.19 1.13 -6.21
C THR A 57 7.23 0.24 -6.88
N ALA A 58 8.25 0.88 -7.46
CA ALA A 58 9.51 0.24 -7.83
C ALA A 58 10.64 0.47 -6.82
N SER A 59 10.32 1.01 -5.63
CA SER A 59 11.28 1.37 -4.59
C SER A 59 12.35 2.33 -5.15
N HIS A 60 13.60 1.88 -5.25
CA HIS A 60 14.75 2.68 -5.68
C HIS A 60 15.06 2.56 -7.18
N ASN A 61 14.30 1.74 -7.94
CA ASN A 61 14.57 1.54 -9.35
C ASN A 61 14.35 2.84 -10.17
N PRO A 62 14.95 2.95 -11.36
CA PRO A 62 14.74 4.09 -12.26
C PRO A 62 13.26 4.38 -12.55
N MET A 63 12.92 5.62 -12.93
CA MET A 63 11.55 6.13 -13.00
C MET A 63 10.61 5.37 -13.96
N ASP A 64 11.19 4.70 -14.96
CA ASP A 64 10.52 3.87 -15.97
C ASP A 64 10.12 2.48 -15.45
N TYR A 65 10.57 2.09 -14.25
CA TYR A 65 10.13 0.87 -13.56
C TYR A 65 8.92 1.15 -12.66
N ASN A 66 8.09 0.13 -12.47
CA ASN A 66 7.08 0.07 -11.41
C ASN A 66 6.86 -1.37 -10.97
N GLY A 67 6.10 -1.58 -9.90
CA GLY A 67 5.84 -2.88 -9.31
C GLY A 67 4.84 -2.81 -8.17
N MET A 68 4.67 -3.92 -7.47
CA MET A 68 3.76 -4.04 -6.34
C MET A 68 4.45 -4.79 -5.20
N LYS A 69 4.33 -4.28 -3.98
CA LYS A 69 4.73 -4.99 -2.76
C LYS A 69 3.47 -5.36 -1.99
N LEU A 70 3.33 -6.62 -1.61
CA LEU A 70 2.12 -7.13 -0.97
C LEU A 70 2.42 -7.56 0.47
N VAL A 71 1.50 -7.24 1.37
CA VAL A 71 1.43 -7.77 2.73
C VAL A 71 0.06 -8.38 2.97
N ARG A 72 0.02 -9.40 3.82
CA ARG A 72 -1.22 -10.00 4.34
C ARG A 72 -1.55 -9.47 5.74
N GLU A 73 -2.54 -10.07 6.38
CA GLU A 73 -3.05 -9.68 7.69
C GLU A 73 -1.93 -9.57 8.74
N GLY A 74 -1.98 -8.50 9.52
CA GLY A 74 -0.92 -8.13 10.46
C GLY A 74 0.35 -7.60 9.80
N ALA A 75 0.25 -7.06 8.57
CA ALA A 75 1.36 -6.49 7.80
C ALA A 75 2.52 -7.47 7.51
N ARG A 76 2.20 -8.76 7.37
CA ARG A 76 3.21 -9.79 7.09
C ARG A 76 3.54 -9.80 5.59
N PRO A 77 4.82 -9.68 5.20
CA PRO A 77 5.20 -9.71 3.79
C PRO A 77 4.76 -10.98 3.09
N ILE A 78 4.35 -10.84 1.83
CA ILE A 78 4.13 -11.98 0.92
C ILE A 78 5.38 -12.13 0.04
N SER A 79 6.04 -13.26 0.18
CA SER A 79 7.23 -13.71 -0.56
C SER A 79 6.90 -14.90 -1.46
N GLY A 80 7.89 -15.37 -2.23
CA GLY A 80 7.72 -16.50 -3.15
C GLY A 80 7.18 -17.77 -2.49
N ASP A 81 7.59 -18.05 -1.26
CA ASP A 81 7.20 -19.20 -0.44
C ASP A 81 5.96 -18.95 0.43
N THR A 82 5.45 -17.72 0.50
CA THR A 82 4.32 -17.35 1.37
C THR A 82 3.10 -16.80 0.61
N GLY A 83 3.09 -16.95 -0.71
CA GLY A 83 1.89 -16.72 -1.54
C GLY A 83 2.15 -16.05 -2.89
N LEU A 84 3.33 -15.44 -3.12
CA LEU A 84 3.57 -14.69 -4.37
C LEU A 84 3.56 -15.60 -5.60
N ARG A 85 4.02 -16.85 -5.47
CA ARG A 85 3.92 -17.86 -6.55
C ARG A 85 2.48 -18.28 -6.84
N ASP A 86 1.59 -18.22 -5.85
CA ASP A 86 0.17 -18.54 -6.05
C ASP A 86 -0.52 -17.41 -6.81
N VAL A 87 -0.23 -16.16 -6.44
CA VAL A 87 -0.67 -14.97 -7.19
C VAL A 87 -0.16 -15.03 -8.64
N GLN A 88 1.12 -15.37 -8.85
CA GLN A 88 1.69 -15.58 -10.18
C GLN A 88 0.90 -16.63 -10.99
N ARG A 89 0.68 -17.82 -10.42
CA ARG A 89 -0.07 -18.89 -11.10
C ARG A 89 -1.49 -18.46 -11.47
N LEU A 90 -2.19 -17.76 -10.58
CA LEU A 90 -3.55 -17.27 -10.86
C LEU A 90 -3.54 -16.23 -11.99
N ALA A 91 -2.59 -15.30 -11.97
CA ALA A 91 -2.44 -14.28 -13.01
C ALA A 91 -2.08 -14.90 -14.37
N GLU A 92 -1.20 -15.91 -14.40
CA GLU A 92 -0.80 -16.62 -15.61
C GLU A 92 -1.91 -17.49 -16.19
N ALA A 93 -2.75 -18.10 -15.33
CA ALA A 93 -3.90 -18.89 -15.76
C ALA A 93 -4.98 -18.00 -16.43
N GLY A 94 -5.16 -16.77 -15.93
CA GLY A 94 -6.12 -15.81 -16.49
C GLY A 94 -7.59 -16.24 -16.40
N ASP A 95 -7.89 -17.29 -15.63
CA ASP A 95 -9.23 -17.86 -15.44
C ASP A 95 -9.96 -17.13 -14.31
N PHE A 96 -10.36 -15.89 -14.58
CA PHE A 96 -11.12 -15.08 -13.64
C PHE A 96 -12.62 -15.29 -13.87
N PRO A 97 -13.41 -15.53 -12.82
CA PRO A 97 -14.86 -15.65 -12.96
C PRO A 97 -15.47 -14.33 -13.46
N PRO A 98 -16.64 -14.37 -14.12
CA PRO A 98 -17.39 -13.16 -14.46
C PRO A 98 -17.66 -12.31 -13.21
N VAL A 99 -17.63 -10.99 -13.39
CA VAL A 99 -17.88 -10.04 -12.30
C VAL A 99 -19.32 -10.20 -11.80
N ASN A 100 -19.48 -10.42 -10.51
CA ASN A 100 -20.79 -10.38 -9.85
C ASN A 100 -21.07 -8.95 -9.36
N GLU A 101 -21.76 -8.16 -10.18
CA GLU A 101 -22.05 -6.74 -9.88
C GLU A 101 -22.75 -6.52 -8.53
N ALA A 102 -23.59 -7.47 -8.08
CA ALA A 102 -24.28 -7.37 -6.80
C ALA A 102 -23.36 -7.60 -5.59
N ALA A 103 -22.20 -8.22 -5.80
CA ALA A 103 -21.20 -8.51 -4.77
C ALA A 103 -19.88 -7.75 -5.01
N ARG A 104 -19.87 -6.78 -5.92
CA ARG A 104 -18.68 -6.00 -6.27
C ARG A 104 -18.21 -5.18 -5.07
N GLY A 105 -16.92 -5.23 -4.78
CA GLY A 105 -16.31 -4.53 -3.64
C GLY A 105 -16.37 -3.01 -3.78
N SER A 106 -16.34 -2.32 -2.64
CA SER A 106 -16.34 -0.86 -2.59
C SER A 106 -14.94 -0.27 -2.82
N TYR A 107 -14.89 1.01 -3.17
CA TYR A 107 -13.66 1.79 -3.20
C TYR A 107 -13.86 3.04 -2.36
N ARG A 108 -12.90 3.32 -1.48
CA ARG A 108 -12.91 4.55 -0.69
C ARG A 108 -11.50 5.06 -0.52
N GLN A 109 -11.31 6.36 -0.77
CA GLN A 109 -10.10 7.04 -0.39
C GLN A 109 -10.17 7.50 1.07
N ILE A 110 -9.12 7.27 1.84
CA ILE A 110 -9.00 7.64 3.24
C ILE A 110 -7.61 8.26 3.49
N SER A 111 -7.45 8.96 4.61
CA SER A 111 -6.14 9.44 5.08
C SER A 111 -5.84 8.84 6.44
N LEU A 112 -4.63 8.32 6.62
CA LEU A 112 -4.13 7.75 7.88
C LEU A 112 -2.82 8.38 8.33
N ARG A 113 -2.41 9.48 7.70
CA ARG A 113 -1.10 10.10 7.95
C ARG A 113 -0.94 10.58 9.39
N ASP A 114 -1.96 11.22 9.95
CA ASP A 114 -1.93 11.68 11.35
C ASP A 114 -1.83 10.49 12.31
N ALA A 115 -2.61 9.43 12.08
CA ALA A 115 -2.55 8.20 12.87
C ALA A 115 -1.18 7.52 12.78
N TYR A 116 -0.54 7.55 11.60
CA TYR A 116 0.81 7.03 11.40
C TYR A 116 1.85 7.85 12.18
N ILE A 117 1.78 9.17 12.11
CA ILE A 117 2.67 10.07 12.86
C ILE A 117 2.50 9.87 14.36
N ASP A 118 1.26 9.82 14.85
CA ASP A 118 0.95 9.58 16.27
C ASP A 118 1.53 8.24 16.75
N HIS A 119 1.43 7.20 15.92
CA HIS A 119 2.01 5.90 16.21
C HIS A 119 3.54 5.96 16.32
N LEU A 120 4.21 6.64 15.38
CA LEU A 120 5.67 6.83 15.42
C LEU A 120 6.12 7.62 16.66
N LEU A 121 5.37 8.66 17.03
CA LEU A 121 5.65 9.44 18.23
C LEU A 121 5.48 8.62 19.51
N GLY A 122 4.64 7.58 19.49
CA GLY A 122 4.51 6.61 20.58
C GLY A 122 5.78 5.80 20.88
N TYR A 123 6.75 5.72 19.95
CA TYR A 123 8.03 5.04 20.17
C TYR A 123 9.03 5.84 20.98
N ILE A 124 8.80 7.14 21.14
CA ILE A 124 9.74 8.05 21.80
C ILE A 124 9.04 8.87 22.89
N SER A 125 9.81 9.32 23.87
CA SER A 125 9.35 10.39 24.75
C SER A 125 9.73 11.72 24.12
N VAL A 126 8.77 12.43 23.51
CA VAL A 126 9.00 13.70 22.82
C VAL A 126 9.67 14.75 23.72
N ASN A 127 9.41 14.71 25.03
CA ASN A 127 10.05 15.57 26.03
C ASN A 127 11.57 15.37 26.16
N ASN A 128 12.11 14.26 25.66
CA ASN A 128 13.55 13.98 25.66
C ASN A 128 14.26 14.56 24.43
N LEU A 129 13.52 15.11 23.47
CA LEU A 129 14.11 15.74 22.28
C LEU A 129 14.68 17.10 22.64
N THR A 130 15.96 17.31 22.31
CA THR A 130 16.61 18.61 22.38
C THR A 130 16.54 19.31 21.02
N PRO A 131 16.61 20.65 20.96
CA PRO A 131 16.66 21.35 19.69
C PRO A 131 17.87 20.91 18.84
N LEU A 132 17.60 20.38 17.65
CA LEU A 132 18.60 19.96 16.67
C LEU A 132 18.44 20.75 15.38
N LYS A 133 19.55 21.03 14.69
CA LYS A 133 19.51 21.43 13.28
C LYS A 133 19.68 20.18 12.43
N LEU A 134 18.63 19.84 11.68
CA LEU A 134 18.60 18.67 10.80
C LEU A 134 18.32 19.14 9.37
N VAL A 135 18.88 18.42 8.41
CA VAL A 135 18.60 18.58 6.98
C VAL A 135 18.11 17.24 6.47
N PHE A 136 16.94 17.22 5.87
CA PHE A 136 16.33 16.03 5.29
C PHE A 136 16.22 16.21 3.78
N ASN A 137 16.55 15.15 3.03
CA ASN A 137 16.34 15.08 1.60
C ASN A 137 15.48 13.85 1.32
N ALA A 138 14.22 14.06 0.94
CA ALA A 138 13.29 12.98 0.62
C ALA A 138 13.55 12.34 -0.76
N GLY A 139 14.54 12.82 -1.52
CA GLY A 139 14.89 12.26 -2.83
C GLY A 139 13.76 12.33 -3.85
N ASN A 140 12.88 13.34 -3.72
CA ASN A 140 11.64 13.47 -4.48
C ASN A 140 10.68 12.27 -4.33
N GLY A 141 10.86 11.44 -3.30
CA GLY A 141 10.03 10.28 -3.00
C GLY A 141 8.80 10.59 -2.14
N ALA A 142 8.07 9.53 -1.78
CA ALA A 142 6.78 9.63 -1.09
C ALA A 142 6.85 10.27 0.31
N ALA A 143 8.01 10.24 0.97
CA ALA A 143 8.24 10.87 2.27
C ALA A 143 8.40 12.41 2.22
N GLY A 144 8.25 13.02 1.04
CA GLY A 144 8.42 14.47 0.85
C GLY A 144 7.34 15.33 1.49
N PRO A 145 6.04 15.12 1.20
CA PRO A 145 4.94 15.83 1.84
C PRO A 145 4.66 15.31 3.25
#